data_AF-A0A3D4EH96-F1
#
_entry.id   AF-A0A3D4EH96-F1
#
_cell.length_a   1.000
_cell.length_b   1.000
_cell.length_c   1.000
_cell.angle_alpha   90.00
_cell.angle_beta   90.00
_cell.angle_gamma   90.00
#
_symmetry.space_group_name_H-M   'P 1'
#
loop_
_entity.id
_entity.type
_entity.pdbx_description
1 polymer ?
#
loop_
_entity_poly.entity_id
_entity_poly.type
_entity_poly.pdbx_seq_one_letter_code
_entity_poly.pdbx_strand_id
1 'polypeptide(L)'
;MKKKKQIIAAVLVLIAAVAAVLIFTRKNETESNPESVNVADIQIDASAGGISVVSLENISGMYVEDGSDEVMSGIFAATFRNDSDSDLQYAKLVLTVGEEDYIFELSTVPAGSTVRAMEMNKKAFVSSKGEVTLKQENIAWFDEAPSMYSNMLKIIQRNNAIIIENISGQTITAPIYVYYKNYTDGMYIGGITYRAGTQENLAPGKSVALSAKHFDPDASRLMFVTYAH
;
A
#
# COMPACT_ATOMS: atom_id res chain seq x y z
N MET A 1 -58.74 -15.01 -40.02
CA MET A 1 -58.16 -15.87 -38.95
C MET A 1 -56.65 -15.66 -38.72
N LYS A 2 -55.79 -15.50 -39.75
CA LYS A 2 -54.33 -15.31 -39.58
C LYS A 2 -53.92 -14.10 -38.72
N LYS A 3 -54.50 -12.91 -38.95
CA LYS A 3 -54.20 -11.68 -38.18
C LYS A 3 -54.51 -11.79 -36.67
N LYS A 4 -55.63 -12.43 -36.31
CA LYS A 4 -56.00 -12.66 -34.89
C LYS A 4 -54.99 -13.58 -34.17
N LYS A 5 -54.50 -14.64 -34.83
CA LYS A 5 -53.47 -15.53 -34.27
C LYS A 5 -52.11 -14.83 -34.12
N GLN A 6 -51.75 -13.94 -35.04
CA GLN A 6 -50.52 -13.15 -34.95
C GLN A 6 -50.57 -12.12 -33.82
N ILE A 7 -51.71 -11.47 -33.60
CA ILE A 7 -51.90 -10.54 -32.47
C ILE A 7 -51.81 -11.28 -31.14
N ILE A 8 -52.44 -12.45 -31.00
CA ILE A 8 -52.37 -13.26 -29.78
C ILE A 8 -50.94 -13.74 -29.50
N ALA A 9 -50.21 -14.18 -30.53
CA ALA A 9 -48.81 -14.58 -30.39
C ALA A 9 -47.91 -13.40 -29.97
N ALA A 10 -48.11 -12.22 -30.54
CA ALA A 10 -47.35 -11.02 -30.18
C ALA A 10 -47.62 -10.59 -28.72
N VAL A 11 -48.86 -10.68 -28.25
CA VAL A 11 -49.23 -10.37 -26.85
C VAL A 11 -48.60 -11.36 -25.89
N LEU A 12 -48.59 -12.66 -26.21
CA LEU A 12 -47.95 -13.69 -25.36
C LEU A 12 -46.43 -13.51 -25.26
N VAL A 13 -45.76 -13.15 -26.36
CA VAL A 13 -44.32 -12.85 -26.35
C VAL A 13 -44.03 -11.61 -25.51
N LEU A 14 -44.89 -10.58 -25.59
CA LEU A 14 -44.74 -9.38 -24.78
C LEU A 14 -44.89 -9.68 -23.27
N ILE A 15 -45.87 -10.51 -22.90
CA ILE A 15 -46.09 -10.92 -21.51
C ILE A 15 -44.90 -11.74 -21.00
N ALA A 16 -44.37 -12.66 -21.80
CA ALA A 16 -43.19 -13.45 -21.43
C ALA A 16 -41.93 -12.58 -21.27
N ALA A 17 -41.74 -11.57 -22.13
CA ALA A 17 -40.64 -10.62 -22.02
C ALA A 17 -40.76 -9.74 -20.75
N VAL A 18 -41.96 -9.26 -20.43
CA VAL A 18 -42.21 -8.48 -19.21
C VAL A 18 -42.00 -9.35 -17.97
N ALA A 19 -42.44 -10.60 -17.98
CA ALA A 19 -42.18 -11.54 -16.89
C ALA A 19 -40.68 -11.84 -16.72
N ALA A 20 -39.95 -12.02 -17.82
CA ALA A 20 -38.50 -12.24 -17.78
C ALA A 20 -37.75 -11.01 -17.23
N VAL A 21 -38.14 -9.79 -17.62
CA VAL A 21 -37.59 -8.55 -17.08
C VAL A 21 -37.89 -8.42 -15.58
N LEU A 22 -39.12 -8.70 -15.15
CA LEU A 22 -39.51 -8.66 -13.73
C LEU A 22 -38.78 -9.71 -12.88
N ILE A 23 -38.52 -10.90 -13.44
CA ILE A 23 -37.72 -11.94 -12.79
C ILE A 23 -36.26 -11.53 -12.71
N PHE A 24 -35.70 -10.91 -13.76
CA PHE A 24 -34.33 -10.37 -13.75
C PHE A 24 -34.17 -9.24 -12.75
N THR A 25 -35.13 -8.31 -12.66
CA THR A 25 -35.08 -7.20 -11.68
C THR A 25 -35.26 -7.72 -10.26
N ARG A 26 -36.16 -8.69 -10.01
CA ARG A 26 -36.30 -9.31 -8.68
C ARG A 26 -35.07 -10.11 -8.27
N LYS A 27 -34.41 -10.78 -9.21
CA LYS A 27 -33.17 -11.53 -8.92
C LYS A 27 -32.02 -10.58 -8.53
N ASN A 28 -31.99 -9.37 -9.09
CA ASN A 28 -31.07 -8.31 -8.68
C ASN A 28 -31.45 -7.60 -7.37
N GLU A 29 -32.71 -7.67 -6.93
CA GLU A 29 -33.15 -7.11 -5.63
C GLU A 29 -32.93 -8.07 -4.45
N THR A 30 -32.55 -9.34 -4.70
CA THR A 30 -32.38 -10.36 -3.63
C THR A 30 -30.93 -10.73 -3.33
N GLU A 31 -29.95 -10.07 -3.96
CA GLU A 31 -28.65 -9.91 -3.32
C GLU A 31 -28.77 -8.63 -2.50
N SER A 32 -28.93 -8.77 -1.19
CA SER A 32 -28.68 -7.66 -0.28
C SER A 32 -27.24 -7.23 -0.57
N ASN A 33 -27.07 -6.16 -1.34
CA ASN A 33 -25.81 -5.44 -1.37
C ASN A 33 -25.49 -5.20 0.11
N PRO A 34 -24.40 -5.76 0.67
CA PRO A 34 -24.11 -5.57 2.09
C PRO A 34 -24.21 -4.08 2.36
N GLU A 35 -24.92 -3.69 3.43
CA GLU A 35 -25.01 -2.28 3.82
C GLU A 35 -23.61 -1.68 3.67
N SER A 36 -23.49 -0.63 2.84
CA SER A 36 -22.22 0.03 2.63
C SER A 36 -21.81 0.65 3.97
N VAL A 37 -20.96 -0.04 4.73
CA VAL A 37 -20.40 0.53 5.96
C VAL A 37 -19.40 1.56 5.52
N ASN A 38 -19.62 2.79 5.97
CA ASN A 38 -18.58 3.80 5.91
C ASN A 38 -17.48 3.37 6.87
N VAL A 39 -16.31 3.05 6.33
CA VAL A 39 -15.17 2.55 7.08
C VAL A 39 -14.76 3.52 8.20
N ALA A 40 -15.04 4.82 8.02
CA ALA A 40 -14.81 5.86 9.03
C ALA A 40 -15.70 5.75 10.29
N ASP A 41 -16.80 4.98 10.23
CA ASP A 41 -17.71 4.79 11.37
C ASP A 41 -17.31 3.61 12.26
N ILE A 42 -16.25 2.87 11.88
CA ILE A 42 -15.75 1.72 12.65
C ILE A 42 -14.91 2.23 13.82
N GLN A 43 -15.23 1.77 15.03
CA GLN A 43 -14.39 2.05 16.19
C GLN A 43 -13.08 1.26 16.09
N ILE A 44 -11.96 1.99 16.12
CA ILE A 44 -10.62 1.42 16.02
C ILE A 44 -9.96 1.49 17.39
N ASP A 45 -9.69 0.32 17.96
CA ASP A 45 -8.86 0.15 19.17
C ASP A 45 -8.05 -1.15 19.02
N ALA A 46 -7.17 -1.16 18.03
CA ALA A 46 -6.39 -2.34 17.64
C ALA A 46 -4.91 -2.00 17.59
N SER A 47 -4.11 -2.80 18.31
CA SER A 47 -2.65 -2.72 18.28
C SER A 47 -2.02 -4.08 18.52
N ALA A 48 -0.83 -4.29 17.97
CA ALA A 48 -0.03 -5.49 18.17
C ALA A 48 1.44 -5.17 17.90
N GLY A 49 2.32 -5.68 18.75
CA GLY A 49 3.76 -5.58 18.53
C GLY A 49 4.27 -4.15 18.39
N GLY A 50 3.77 -3.18 19.16
CA GLY A 50 4.19 -1.79 19.05
C GLY A 50 3.67 -1.04 17.81
N ILE A 51 2.72 -1.62 17.07
CA ILE A 51 2.02 -0.97 15.95
C ILE A 51 0.55 -0.82 16.32
N SER A 52 -0.01 0.37 16.13
CA SER A 52 -1.45 0.63 16.24
C SER A 52 -2.09 0.91 14.89
N VAL A 53 -3.38 0.61 14.79
CA VAL A 53 -4.24 1.01 13.67
C VAL A 53 -4.80 2.39 13.96
N VAL A 54 -4.68 3.32 13.02
CA VAL A 54 -5.12 4.71 13.15
C VAL A 54 -6.42 4.95 12.38
N SER A 55 -6.48 4.47 11.14
CA SER A 55 -7.65 4.64 10.28
C SER A 55 -7.75 3.53 9.27
N LEU A 56 -8.96 3.33 8.76
CA LEU A 56 -9.31 2.36 7.75
C LEU A 56 -10.02 3.11 6.60
N GLU A 57 -9.70 2.81 5.35
CA GLU A 57 -10.27 3.50 4.19
C GLU A 57 -10.30 2.61 2.93
N ASN A 58 -11.13 2.98 1.97
CA ASN A 58 -11.07 2.44 0.61
C ASN A 58 -10.48 3.51 -0.30
N ILE A 59 -9.39 3.19 -0.98
CA ILE A 59 -8.68 4.14 -1.85
C ILE A 59 -8.78 3.73 -3.32
N SER A 60 -8.54 4.71 -4.19
CA SER A 60 -8.36 4.51 -5.62
C SER A 60 -7.05 5.17 -6.04
N GLY A 61 -6.30 4.51 -6.92
CA GLY A 61 -4.98 4.97 -7.33
C GLY A 61 -4.09 3.83 -7.80
N MET A 62 -2.80 4.12 -7.95
CA MET A 62 -1.80 3.10 -8.26
C MET A 62 -1.58 2.19 -7.05
N TYR A 63 -1.65 0.88 -7.28
CA TYR A 63 -1.24 -0.12 -6.31
C TYR A 63 0.28 -0.22 -6.28
N VAL A 64 0.86 0.11 -5.13
CA VAL A 64 2.32 0.28 -4.99
C VAL A 64 3.02 -0.89 -4.31
N GLU A 65 2.28 -1.76 -3.61
CA GLU A 65 2.87 -2.76 -2.71
C GLU A 65 3.61 -3.90 -3.44
N ASP A 66 3.33 -4.10 -4.74
CA ASP A 66 4.02 -5.07 -5.60
C ASP A 66 4.87 -4.42 -6.71
N GLY A 67 4.93 -3.09 -6.76
CA GLY A 67 5.63 -2.33 -7.80
C GLY A 67 5.01 -2.40 -9.20
N SER A 68 3.79 -2.93 -9.35
CA SER A 68 3.08 -3.00 -10.64
C SER A 68 2.61 -1.65 -11.16
N ASP A 69 2.39 -0.68 -10.26
CA ASP A 69 1.77 0.61 -10.54
C ASP A 69 0.37 0.48 -11.18
N GLU A 70 -0.32 -0.63 -10.96
CA GLU A 70 -1.65 -0.88 -11.51
C GLU A 70 -2.67 0.11 -10.93
N VAL A 71 -3.42 0.81 -11.80
CA VAL A 71 -4.47 1.72 -11.34
C VAL A 71 -5.72 0.93 -11.01
N MET A 72 -6.15 0.99 -9.76
CA MET A 72 -7.33 0.28 -9.26
C MET A 72 -8.22 1.21 -8.41
N SER A 73 -9.42 0.73 -8.09
CA SER A 73 -10.38 1.42 -7.23
C SER A 73 -10.93 0.48 -6.18
N GLY A 74 -11.20 1.01 -4.98
CA GLY A 74 -11.77 0.24 -3.87
C GLY A 74 -10.78 -0.70 -3.23
N ILE A 75 -9.48 -0.37 -3.27
CA ILE A 75 -8.47 -1.12 -2.53
C ILE A 75 -8.62 -0.79 -1.05
N PHE A 76 -8.70 -1.81 -0.21
CA PHE A 76 -8.68 -1.58 1.23
C PHE A 76 -7.29 -1.09 1.64
N ALA A 77 -7.26 0.00 2.41
CA ALA A 77 -6.05 0.54 2.99
C ALA A 77 -6.26 0.83 4.48
N ALA A 78 -5.16 0.76 5.21
CA ALA A 78 -5.13 1.09 6.63
C ALA A 78 -3.94 2.01 6.90
N THR A 79 -4.15 2.98 7.78
CA THR A 79 -3.07 3.77 8.36
C THR A 79 -2.64 3.13 9.66
N PHE A 80 -1.35 2.86 9.78
CA PHE A 80 -0.71 2.33 10.97
C PHE A 80 0.21 3.38 11.58
N ARG A 81 0.44 3.29 12.88
CA ARG A 81 1.44 4.08 13.59
C ARG A 81 2.44 3.16 14.26
N ASN A 82 3.72 3.49 14.13
CA ASN A 82 4.76 2.89 14.94
C ASN A 82 4.80 3.60 16.31
N ASP A 83 4.35 2.89 17.35
CA ASP A 83 4.32 3.39 18.72
C ASP A 83 5.54 2.97 19.54
N SER A 84 6.48 2.25 18.93
CA SER A 84 7.74 1.91 19.58
C SER A 84 8.74 3.06 19.52
N ASP A 85 9.81 2.94 20.32
CA ASP A 85 10.96 3.85 20.31
C ASP A 85 12.00 3.50 19.24
N SER A 86 11.77 2.45 18.44
CA SER A 86 12.68 1.96 17.41
C SER A 86 12.07 2.08 16.01
N ASP A 87 12.93 2.22 15.00
CA ASP A 87 12.49 2.17 13.61
C ASP A 87 12.09 0.73 13.24
N LEU A 88 10.90 0.58 12.66
CA LEU A 88 10.43 -0.71 12.17
C LEU A 88 11.26 -1.13 10.96
N GLN A 89 11.90 -2.30 11.02
CA GLN A 89 12.55 -2.87 9.85
C GLN A 89 11.51 -3.52 8.93
N TYR A 90 10.69 -4.40 9.49
CA TYR A 90 9.65 -5.12 8.77
C TYR A 90 8.53 -5.57 9.72
N ALA A 91 7.28 -5.54 9.26
CA ALA A 91 6.17 -6.23 9.90
C ALA A 91 5.27 -6.87 8.85
N LYS A 92 4.76 -8.05 9.19
CA LYS A 92 3.60 -8.65 8.53
C LYS A 92 2.45 -8.69 9.52
N LEU A 93 1.37 -8.02 9.18
CA LEU A 93 0.21 -7.79 10.03
C LEU A 93 -1.03 -8.41 9.39
N VAL A 94 -1.87 -9.00 10.23
CA VAL A 94 -3.22 -9.44 9.87
C VAL A 94 -4.19 -8.55 10.64
N LEU A 95 -4.94 -7.74 9.91
CA LEU A 95 -6.03 -6.95 10.44
C LEU A 95 -7.33 -7.72 10.22
N THR A 96 -8.00 -8.08 11.30
CA THR A 96 -9.31 -8.71 11.24
C THR A 96 -10.37 -7.66 11.50
N VAL A 97 -11.36 -7.57 10.61
CA VAL A 97 -12.54 -6.72 10.80
C VAL A 97 -13.78 -7.61 10.73
N GLY A 98 -14.42 -7.81 11.88
CA GLY A 98 -15.45 -8.83 12.06
C GLY A 98 -14.90 -10.23 11.84
N GLU A 99 -15.31 -10.87 10.73
CA GLU A 99 -14.86 -12.24 10.36
C GLU A 99 -13.86 -12.23 9.20
N GLU A 100 -13.50 -11.06 8.66
CA GLU A 100 -12.64 -10.92 7.50
C GLU A 100 -11.21 -10.52 7.86
N ASP A 101 -10.26 -11.29 7.35
CA ASP A 101 -8.83 -11.01 7.47
C ASP A 101 -8.30 -10.25 6.26
N TYR A 102 -7.42 -9.29 6.54
CA TYR A 102 -6.71 -8.46 5.57
C TYR A 102 -5.23 -8.41 5.92
N ILE A 103 -4.36 -8.59 4.93
CA ILE A 103 -2.91 -8.72 5.15
C ILE A 103 -2.21 -7.43 4.74
N PHE A 104 -1.34 -6.93 5.63
CA PHE A 104 -0.52 -5.76 5.38
C PHE A 104 0.95 -6.09 5.65
N GLU A 105 1.83 -5.57 4.79
CA GLU A 105 3.26 -5.57 5.03
C GLU A 105 3.76 -4.15 5.18
N LEU A 106 4.55 -3.91 6.22
CA LEU A 106 5.16 -2.63 6.51
C LEU A 106 6.67 -2.81 6.53
N SER A 107 7.40 -1.85 5.98
CA SER A 107 8.85 -1.80 6.07
C SER A 107 9.34 -0.37 6.24
N THR A 108 10.43 -0.23 7.02
CA THR A 108 11.11 1.04 7.30
C THR A 108 10.16 2.15 7.76
N VAL A 109 9.46 1.92 8.88
CA VAL A 109 8.55 2.92 9.46
C VAL A 109 9.22 3.52 10.68
N PRO A 110 9.62 4.80 10.65
CA PRO A 110 10.32 5.41 11.78
C PRO A 110 9.51 5.43 13.06
N ALA A 111 10.20 5.42 14.20
CA ALA A 111 9.58 5.57 15.52
C ALA A 111 8.62 6.77 15.56
N GLY A 112 7.43 6.59 16.13
CA GLY A 112 6.40 7.63 16.27
C GLY A 112 5.71 8.06 14.97
N SER A 113 6.08 7.50 13.81
CA SER A 113 5.54 7.91 12.51
C SER A 113 4.35 7.05 12.07
N THR A 114 3.57 7.57 11.12
CA THR A 114 2.47 6.85 10.48
C THR A 114 2.79 6.41 9.06
N VAL A 115 2.20 5.29 8.65
CA VAL A 115 2.27 4.78 7.28
C VAL A 115 0.88 4.33 6.83
N ARG A 116 0.48 4.72 5.62
CA ARG A 116 -0.70 4.14 4.95
C ARG A 116 -0.25 3.04 4.01
N ALA A 117 -0.77 1.83 4.22
CA ALA A 117 -0.48 0.66 3.40
C ALA A 117 -1.76 0.11 2.77
N MET A 118 -1.62 -0.49 1.60
CA MET A 118 -2.70 -1.17 0.89
C MET A 118 -2.72 -2.65 1.25
N GLU A 119 -3.91 -3.27 1.21
CA GLU A 119 -4.04 -4.70 1.46
C GLU A 119 -3.33 -5.51 0.37
N MET A 120 -2.49 -6.45 0.80
CA MET A 120 -1.52 -7.15 -0.04
C MET A 120 -2.14 -7.93 -1.21
N ASN A 121 -3.35 -8.45 -1.03
CA ASN A 121 -4.04 -9.27 -2.02
C ASN A 121 -5.06 -8.46 -2.84
N LYS A 122 -4.99 -7.12 -2.75
CA LYS A 122 -5.90 -6.18 -3.43
C LYS A 122 -7.36 -6.43 -3.04
N LYS A 123 -7.64 -6.99 -1.85
CA LYS A 123 -8.99 -7.18 -1.35
C LYS A 123 -9.65 -5.81 -1.15
N ALA A 124 -10.89 -5.70 -1.60
CA ALA A 124 -11.76 -4.59 -1.21
C ALA A 124 -12.24 -4.79 0.22
N PHE A 125 -12.51 -3.69 0.92
CA PHE A 125 -13.10 -3.77 2.25
C PHE A 125 -14.54 -4.28 2.17
N VAL A 126 -14.81 -5.43 2.79
CA VAL A 126 -16.16 -5.97 2.94
C VAL A 126 -16.68 -5.55 4.30
N SER A 127 -17.78 -4.80 4.27
CA SER A 127 -18.42 -4.15 5.39
C SER A 127 -19.11 -5.13 6.35
N SER A 128 -18.34 -5.86 7.13
CA SER A 128 -18.87 -6.49 8.34
C SER A 128 -18.86 -5.45 9.48
N LYS A 129 -20.01 -5.23 10.13
CA LYS A 129 -20.04 -4.53 11.42
C LYS A 129 -19.40 -5.49 12.41
N GLY A 130 -18.19 -5.23 12.86
CA GLY A 130 -17.45 -6.16 13.70
C GLY A 130 -16.30 -5.50 14.44
N GLU A 131 -15.78 -6.23 15.42
CA GLU A 131 -14.59 -5.85 16.17
C GLU A 131 -13.39 -5.76 15.21
N VAL A 132 -12.53 -4.76 15.45
CA VAL A 132 -11.26 -4.61 14.74
C VAL A 132 -10.17 -5.15 15.64
N THR A 133 -9.43 -6.17 15.18
CA THR A 133 -8.27 -6.69 15.90
C THR A 133 -7.05 -6.70 15.00
N LEU A 134 -5.86 -6.54 15.59
CA LEU A 134 -4.60 -6.60 14.88
C LEU A 134 -3.79 -7.78 15.44
N LYS A 135 -3.26 -8.60 14.54
CA LYS A 135 -2.31 -9.65 14.86
C LYS A 135 -1.01 -9.40 14.12
N GLN A 136 0.11 -9.52 14.82
CA GLN A 136 1.44 -9.51 14.24
C GLN A 136 1.85 -10.96 13.92
N GLU A 137 2.09 -11.28 12.65
CA GLU A 137 2.67 -12.59 12.26
C GLU A 137 4.19 -12.58 12.31
N ASN A 138 4.80 -11.48 11.88
CA ASN A 138 6.24 -11.29 11.90
C ASN A 138 6.54 -9.82 12.21
N ILE A 139 7.60 -9.58 12.98
CA ILE A 139 8.11 -8.24 13.22
C ILE A 139 9.63 -8.28 13.39
N ALA A 140 10.28 -7.28 12.83
CA ALA A 140 11.69 -6.99 13.02
C ALA A 140 11.86 -5.49 13.22
N TRP A 141 12.68 -5.15 14.21
CA TRP A 141 13.07 -3.79 14.53
C TRP A 141 14.54 -3.60 14.16
N PHE A 142 14.91 -2.39 13.79
CA PHE A 142 16.33 -2.07 13.71
C PHE A 142 16.92 -2.03 15.11
N ASP A 143 18.02 -2.75 15.34
CA ASP A 143 18.77 -2.71 16.60
C ASP A 143 19.39 -1.33 16.85
N GLU A 144 19.82 -0.66 15.77
CA GLU A 144 20.35 0.70 15.77
C GLU A 144 19.72 1.50 14.63
N ALA A 145 19.58 2.82 14.83
CA ALA A 145 19.07 3.71 13.80
C ALA A 145 19.90 3.58 12.50
N PRO A 146 19.28 3.26 11.36
CA PRO A 146 20.01 2.99 10.14
C PRO A 146 20.66 4.28 9.58
N SER A 147 21.86 4.14 9.01
CA SER A 147 22.72 5.29 8.67
C SER A 147 22.57 5.77 7.23
N MET A 148 22.76 7.06 7.01
CA MET A 148 22.93 7.65 5.67
C MET A 148 24.39 7.62 5.18
N TYR A 149 25.34 7.21 6.03
CA TYR A 149 26.78 7.24 5.77
C TYR A 149 27.27 8.60 5.23
N SER A 150 26.81 9.70 5.84
CA SER A 150 27.09 11.08 5.39
C SER A 150 28.56 11.49 5.46
N ASN A 151 29.39 10.73 6.16
CA ASN A 151 30.85 10.88 6.17
C ASN A 151 31.53 10.25 4.94
N MET A 152 30.84 9.39 4.20
CA MET A 152 31.36 8.67 3.02
C MET A 152 30.65 9.05 1.74
N LEU A 153 29.35 9.34 1.82
CA LEU A 153 28.48 9.60 0.69
C LEU A 153 27.82 10.97 0.84
N LYS A 154 27.90 11.75 -0.24
CA LYS A 154 27.01 12.89 -0.43
C LYS A 154 25.89 12.46 -1.36
N ILE A 155 24.66 12.78 -0.97
CA ILE A 155 23.45 12.39 -1.71
C ILE A 155 22.75 13.62 -2.23
N ILE A 156 22.46 13.63 -3.53
CA ILE A 156 21.78 14.71 -4.23
C ILE A 156 20.48 14.15 -4.78
N GLN A 157 19.37 14.77 -4.38
CA GLN A 157 18.01 14.36 -4.71
C GLN A 157 17.52 15.03 -6.01
N ARG A 158 16.91 14.26 -6.92
CA ARG A 158 16.31 14.73 -8.17
C ARG A 158 15.02 13.95 -8.43
N ASN A 159 14.13 14.51 -9.24
CA ASN A 159 12.94 13.77 -9.68
C ASN A 159 13.37 12.49 -10.39
N ASN A 160 12.82 11.37 -9.94
CA ASN A 160 13.06 10.02 -10.43
C ASN A 160 14.52 9.54 -10.34
N ALA A 161 15.40 10.23 -9.62
CA ALA A 161 16.82 9.88 -9.52
C ALA A 161 17.46 10.32 -8.20
N ILE A 162 18.37 9.50 -7.71
CA ILE A 162 19.21 9.81 -6.55
C ILE A 162 20.66 9.75 -7.01
N ILE A 163 21.41 10.84 -6.89
CA ILE A 163 22.82 10.87 -7.24
C ILE A 163 23.62 10.68 -5.95
N ILE A 164 24.53 9.72 -5.95
CA ILE A 164 25.48 9.50 -4.85
C ILE A 164 26.89 9.89 -5.31
N GLU A 165 27.63 10.57 -4.45
CA GLU A 165 29.02 10.96 -4.65
C GLU A 165 29.87 10.35 -3.52
N ASN A 166 30.91 9.60 -3.86
CA ASN A 166 31.89 9.14 -2.88
C ASN A 166 32.78 10.31 -2.46
N ILE A 167 32.50 10.85 -1.28
CA ILE A 167 33.29 11.92 -0.67
C ILE A 167 34.34 11.38 0.31
N SER A 168 34.44 10.06 0.45
CA SER A 168 35.50 9.43 1.21
C SER A 168 36.83 9.45 0.43
N GLY A 169 37.94 9.28 1.15
CA GLY A 169 39.27 9.19 0.54
C GLY A 169 39.62 7.80 -0.01
N GLN A 170 38.68 6.84 -0.02
CA GLN A 170 38.91 5.45 -0.43
C GLN A 170 37.89 5.01 -1.48
N THR A 171 38.25 4.05 -2.33
CA THR A 171 37.29 3.46 -3.28
C THR A 171 36.28 2.60 -2.52
N ILE A 172 34.99 2.81 -2.77
CA ILE A 172 33.92 1.94 -2.27
C ILE A 172 33.73 0.82 -3.29
N THR A 173 33.97 -0.43 -2.88
CA THR A 173 33.85 -1.63 -3.74
C THR A 173 32.58 -2.44 -3.49
N ALA A 174 31.86 -2.09 -2.42
CA ALA A 174 30.60 -2.68 -2.04
C ALA A 174 29.44 -2.18 -2.91
N PRO A 175 28.42 -3.00 -3.23
CA PRO A 175 27.16 -2.50 -3.76
C PRO A 175 26.54 -1.49 -2.81
N ILE A 176 26.02 -0.38 -3.35
CA ILE A 176 25.38 0.68 -2.57
C ILE A 176 23.89 0.69 -2.91
N TYR A 177 23.03 0.70 -1.89
CA TYR A 177 21.58 0.89 -2.04
C TYR A 177 21.12 2.03 -1.17
N VAL A 178 20.42 3.00 -1.78
CA VAL A 178 19.72 4.07 -1.08
C VAL A 178 18.24 3.67 -0.96
N TYR A 179 17.75 3.60 0.27
CA TYR A 179 16.37 3.27 0.59
C TYR A 179 15.56 4.55 0.78
N TYR A 180 14.35 4.56 0.24
CA TYR A 180 13.46 5.73 0.31
C TYR A 180 12.00 5.30 0.42
N LYS A 181 11.17 6.18 0.98
CA LYS A 181 9.70 6.04 1.00
C LYS A 181 9.04 7.30 0.50
N ASN A 182 7.84 7.17 -0.03
CA ASN A 182 6.98 8.31 -0.32
C ASN A 182 6.40 8.86 0.97
N TYR A 183 6.25 10.17 1.03
CA TYR A 183 5.85 10.91 2.21
C TYR A 183 5.04 12.14 1.79
N THR A 184 3.79 12.21 2.21
CA THR A 184 2.88 13.30 1.87
C THR A 184 1.99 13.58 3.08
N ASP A 185 1.71 14.86 3.33
CA ASP A 185 0.83 15.30 4.43
C ASP A 185 1.17 14.73 5.81
N GLY A 186 2.47 14.60 6.10
CA GLY A 186 2.94 14.13 7.41
C GLY A 186 3.00 12.61 7.55
N MET A 187 2.70 11.84 6.49
CA MET A 187 2.53 10.39 6.55
C MET A 187 3.32 9.68 5.45
N TYR A 188 3.88 8.50 5.77
CA TYR A 188 4.50 7.62 4.78
C TYR A 188 3.44 6.91 3.93
N ILE A 189 3.69 6.78 2.62
CA ILE A 189 2.75 6.18 1.67
C ILE A 189 3.33 4.89 1.09
N GLY A 190 2.55 3.82 1.17
CA GLY A 190 2.95 2.47 0.80
C GLY A 190 3.59 1.72 1.97
N GLY A 191 3.21 0.46 2.13
CA GLY A 191 3.78 -0.47 3.09
C GLY A 191 5.26 -0.78 2.79
N ILE A 192 5.63 -0.89 1.53
CA ILE A 192 7.00 -1.23 1.12
C ILE A 192 7.98 -0.03 1.12
N THR A 193 9.27 -0.32 1.25
CA THR A 193 10.37 0.64 1.08
C THR A 193 11.03 0.42 -0.27
N TYR A 194 11.16 1.49 -1.05
CA TYR A 194 11.85 1.44 -2.32
C TYR A 194 13.36 1.46 -2.12
N ARG A 195 14.09 0.94 -3.10
CA ARG A 195 15.55 1.07 -3.17
C ARG A 195 16.02 1.43 -4.56
N ALA A 196 17.05 2.26 -4.62
CA ALA A 196 17.82 2.54 -5.84
C ALA A 196 19.28 2.22 -5.53
N GLY A 197 20.01 1.57 -6.43
CA GLY A 197 21.37 1.14 -6.12
C GLY A 197 22.25 0.90 -7.33
N THR A 198 23.52 0.67 -7.03
CA THR A 198 24.58 0.40 -8.01
C THR A 198 25.49 -0.71 -7.50
N GLN A 199 26.05 -1.48 -8.45
CA GLN A 199 27.12 -2.45 -8.19
C GLN A 199 28.49 -1.93 -8.66
N GLU A 200 28.56 -0.68 -9.13
CA GLU A 200 29.81 -0.09 -9.60
C GLU A 200 30.73 0.27 -8.44
N ASN A 201 32.03 0.01 -8.60
CA ASN A 201 33.04 0.55 -7.69
C ASN A 201 33.08 2.08 -7.81
N LEU A 202 32.92 2.77 -6.69
CA LEU A 202 32.88 4.22 -6.64
C LEU A 202 34.22 4.76 -6.12
N ALA A 203 35.10 5.21 -7.02
CA ALA A 203 36.37 5.84 -6.65
C ALA A 203 36.15 7.19 -5.93
N PRO A 204 37.13 7.70 -5.15
CA PRO A 204 37.02 9.01 -4.51
C PRO A 204 36.64 10.13 -5.49
N GLY A 205 35.67 10.95 -5.11
CA GLY A 205 35.11 12.05 -5.90
C GLY A 205 34.22 11.62 -7.08
N LYS A 206 34.01 10.32 -7.31
CA LYS A 206 33.08 9.86 -8.36
C LYS A 206 31.64 9.95 -7.90
N SER A 207 30.78 10.35 -8.84
CA SER A 207 29.34 10.37 -8.70
C SER A 207 28.69 9.37 -9.64
N VAL A 208 27.58 8.78 -9.21
CA VAL A 208 26.72 7.93 -10.03
C VAL A 208 25.26 8.28 -9.76
N ALA A 209 24.47 8.33 -10.84
CA ALA A 209 23.03 8.54 -10.77
C ALA A 209 22.33 7.19 -10.66
N LEU A 210 21.55 7.01 -9.59
CA LEU A 210 20.72 5.85 -9.34
C LEU A 210 19.31 6.11 -9.87
N SER A 211 18.77 5.18 -10.67
CA SER A 211 17.39 5.25 -11.13
C SER A 211 16.44 5.00 -9.95
N ALA A 212 15.56 5.96 -9.68
CA ALA A 212 14.64 5.93 -8.54
C ALA A 212 13.24 6.38 -9.01
N LYS A 213 12.59 5.57 -9.85
CA LYS A 213 11.34 5.90 -10.56
C LYS A 213 10.27 6.59 -9.71
N HIS A 214 10.12 6.20 -8.44
CA HIS A 214 9.07 6.72 -7.56
C HIS A 214 9.53 7.86 -6.65
N PHE A 215 10.77 8.32 -6.79
CA PHE A 215 11.34 9.33 -5.93
C PHE A 215 11.02 10.74 -6.41
N ASP A 216 10.47 11.54 -5.50
CA ASP A 216 10.23 12.97 -5.64
C ASP A 216 10.84 13.68 -4.41
N PRO A 217 11.80 14.60 -4.55
CA PRO A 217 12.37 15.32 -3.41
C PRO A 217 11.34 16.03 -2.53
N ASP A 218 10.21 16.44 -3.10
CA ASP A 218 9.15 17.14 -2.36
C ASP A 218 8.21 16.15 -1.66
N ALA A 219 8.02 14.94 -2.23
CA ALA A 219 7.07 13.93 -1.78
C ALA A 219 7.68 12.57 -1.38
N SER A 220 8.99 12.51 -1.16
CA SER A 220 9.71 11.32 -0.70
C SER A 220 10.72 11.68 0.39
N ARG A 221 11.14 10.67 1.15
CA ARG A 221 12.19 10.77 2.17
C ARG A 221 13.20 9.67 1.95
N LEU A 222 14.48 10.04 2.03
CA LEU A 222 15.56 9.08 2.17
C LEU A 222 15.45 8.45 3.57
N MET A 223 15.57 7.14 3.64
CA MET A 223 15.47 6.41 4.90
C MET A 223 16.86 6.05 5.42
N PHE A 224 17.63 5.33 4.61
CA PHE A 224 18.99 4.91 4.95
C PHE A 224 19.75 4.46 3.70
N VAL A 225 21.03 4.17 3.87
CA VAL A 225 21.87 3.56 2.86
C VAL A 225 22.38 2.23 3.40
N THR A 226 22.47 1.21 2.55
CA THR A 226 23.29 0.03 2.84
C THR A 226 24.46 -0.01 1.88
N TYR A 227 25.58 -0.49 2.38
CA TYR A 227 26.68 -0.95 1.56
C TYR A 227 27.24 -2.23 2.20
N ALA A 228 27.38 -3.29 1.41
CA ALA A 228 27.80 -4.60 1.89
C ALA A 228 29.30 -4.81 1.62
N HIS A 229 30.11 -4.87 2.68
CA HIS A 229 31.53 -5.20 2.62
C HIS A 229 31.78 -6.63 2.16
#